data_AF-A0A352B7K8-F1
#
_entry.id   AF-A0A352B7K8-F1
#
_cell.length_a   1.000
_cell.length_b   1.000
_cell.length_c   1.000
_cell.angle_alpha   90.00
_cell.angle_beta   90.00
_cell.angle_gamma   90.00
#
_symmetry.space_group_name_H-M   'P 1'
#
loop_
_entity.id
_entity.type
_entity.pdbx_description
1 polymer ?
#
loop_
_entity_poly.entity_id
_entity_poly.type
_entity_poly.pdbx_seq_one_letter_code
_entity_poly.pdbx_strand_id
1 'polypeptide(L)'
;MATMQVLLMDEMEHLGDMGEVVTVKRGYGRNFLLPRGIAVLATRGNLHQMEHHKRIVAEKMKRIRLASEDLAKNLSAQELEFVERAGESGTLYGAVTSIDIARELAARGFEVERRKISLAAPLKEVGTTTVEIHLPQGVVATVKVVVRAEAVAAEAPAEVAAPAEVAAE
;
A
#
# COMPACT_ATOMS: atom_id res chain seq x y z
N MET A 1 -50.80 -3.57 16.50
CA MET A 1 -50.34 -3.26 15.12
C MET A 1 -49.55 -4.44 14.58
N ALA A 2 -49.78 -4.88 13.35
CA ALA A 2 -49.03 -6.01 12.78
C ALA A 2 -47.56 -5.61 12.54
N THR A 3 -46.64 -6.35 13.15
CA THR A 3 -45.19 -6.22 12.95
C THR A 3 -44.66 -7.35 12.05
N MET A 4 -43.46 -7.19 11.52
CA MET A 4 -42.73 -8.23 10.81
C MET A 4 -41.22 -8.05 10.97
N GLN A 5 -40.48 -9.15 10.85
CA GLN A 5 -39.02 -9.15 10.92
C GLN A 5 -38.43 -9.07 9.52
N VAL A 6 -37.50 -8.15 9.33
CA VAL A 6 -36.77 -7.97 8.08
C VAL A 6 -35.28 -7.91 8.35
N LEU A 7 -34.51 -8.43 7.42
CA LEU A 7 -33.05 -8.39 7.40
C LEU A 7 -32.63 -7.24 6.49
N LEU A 8 -31.91 -6.27 7.04
CA LEU A 8 -31.44 -5.11 6.28
C LEU A 8 -30.30 -5.50 5.34
N MET A 9 -30.39 -5.05 4.09
CA MET A 9 -29.35 -5.19 3.07
C MET A 9 -28.56 -3.90 2.90
N ASP A 10 -29.09 -2.78 3.39
CA ASP A 10 -28.45 -1.47 3.33
C ASP A 10 -28.54 -0.79 4.70
N GLU A 11 -27.58 0.08 4.98
CA GLU A 11 -27.51 0.85 6.23
C GLU A 11 -28.56 1.96 6.24
N MET A 12 -29.25 2.12 7.36
CA MET A 12 -30.30 3.13 7.52
C MET A 12 -30.19 3.78 8.90
N GLU A 13 -29.99 5.10 8.95
CA GLU A 13 -29.79 5.89 10.18
C GLU A 13 -30.86 5.66 11.26
N HIS A 14 -32.09 5.33 10.87
CA HIS A 14 -33.22 5.17 11.80
C HIS A 14 -33.58 3.71 12.12
N LEU A 15 -32.95 2.73 11.45
CA LEU A 15 -33.31 1.31 11.59
C LEU A 15 -32.14 0.46 12.10
N GLY A 16 -30.92 0.69 11.61
CA GLY A 16 -29.75 -0.10 11.96
C GLY A 16 -28.81 -0.33 10.78
N ASP A 17 -27.82 -1.19 11.00
CA ASP A 17 -26.75 -1.45 10.06
C ASP A 17 -27.08 -2.58 9.07
N MET A 18 -26.31 -2.66 7.98
CA MET A 18 -26.41 -3.75 7.01
C MET A 18 -26.24 -5.11 7.69
N GLY A 19 -27.19 -6.02 7.44
CA GLY A 19 -27.17 -7.40 7.94
C GLY A 19 -27.83 -7.60 9.30
N GLU A 20 -28.45 -6.57 9.87
CA GLU A 20 -29.19 -6.66 11.12
C GLU A 20 -30.66 -7.11 10.90
N VAL A 21 -31.18 -7.90 11.84
CA VAL A 21 -32.59 -8.31 11.86
C VAL A 21 -33.39 -7.34 12.71
N VAL A 22 -34.26 -6.57 12.06
CA VAL A 22 -35.05 -5.52 12.71
C VAL A 22 -36.55 -5.84 12.64
N THR A 23 -37.26 -5.50 13.72
CA THR A 23 -38.72 -5.66 13.78
C THR A 23 -39.39 -4.36 13.38
N VAL A 24 -40.07 -4.36 12.23
CA VAL A 24 -40.73 -3.17 11.66
C VAL A 24 -42.24 -3.36 11.59
N LYS A 25 -42.97 -2.25 11.41
CA LYS A 25 -44.41 -2.31 11.09
C LYS A 25 -44.60 -2.96 9.72
N ARG A 26 -45.58 -3.85 9.58
CA ARG A 26 -45.84 -4.63 8.36
C ARG A 26 -46.00 -3.75 7.11
N GLY A 27 -46.70 -2.62 7.22
CA GLY A 27 -46.89 -1.68 6.12
C GLY A 27 -45.59 -1.03 5.64
N TYR A 28 -44.71 -0.69 6.58
CA TYR A 28 -43.43 -0.05 6.27
C TYR A 28 -42.54 -0.99 5.45
N GLY A 29 -42.32 -2.22 5.91
CA GLY A 29 -41.45 -3.10 5.12
C GLY A 29 -42.11 -3.61 3.82
N ARG A 30 -43.43 -3.87 3.78
CA ARG A 30 -44.07 -4.38 2.55
C ARG A 30 -44.12 -3.34 1.43
N ASN A 31 -44.38 -2.08 1.77
CA ASN A 31 -44.58 -1.03 0.78
C ASN A 31 -43.29 -0.23 0.48
N PHE A 32 -42.32 -0.21 1.41
CA PHE A 32 -41.12 0.60 1.29
C PHE A 32 -39.84 -0.25 1.24
N LEU A 33 -39.55 -1.07 2.26
CA LEU A 33 -38.25 -1.75 2.38
C LEU A 33 -38.05 -2.88 1.36
N LEU A 34 -39.05 -3.75 1.19
CA LEU A 34 -38.97 -4.91 0.29
C LEU A 34 -38.93 -4.49 -1.19
N PRO A 35 -39.83 -3.61 -1.69
CA PRO A 35 -39.82 -3.22 -3.10
C PRO A 35 -38.56 -2.45 -3.52
N ARG A 36 -37.94 -1.72 -2.58
CA ARG A 36 -36.69 -0.99 -2.83
C ARG A 36 -35.43 -1.85 -2.67
N GLY A 37 -35.56 -3.10 -2.23
CA GLY A 37 -34.42 -3.98 -1.98
C GLY A 37 -33.58 -3.60 -0.75
N ILE A 38 -34.04 -2.67 0.07
CA ILE A 38 -33.35 -2.21 1.29
C ILE A 38 -33.39 -3.30 2.37
N ALA A 39 -34.44 -4.13 2.38
CA ALA A 39 -34.54 -5.23 3.32
C ALA A 39 -35.20 -6.47 2.68
N VAL A 40 -34.82 -7.63 3.18
CA VAL A 40 -35.40 -8.93 2.80
C VAL A 40 -36.15 -9.52 3.99
N LEU A 41 -37.13 -10.39 3.76
CA LEU A 41 -37.80 -11.10 4.86
C LEU A 41 -36.79 -11.91 5.67
N ALA A 42 -36.84 -11.78 7.00
CA ALA A 42 -36.00 -12.53 7.92
C ALA A 42 -36.46 -14.00 8.05
N THR A 43 -36.36 -14.75 6.95
CA THR A 43 -36.60 -16.19 6.96
C THR A 43 -35.31 -16.93 7.33
N ARG A 44 -35.43 -18.15 7.86
CA ARG A 44 -34.24 -18.98 8.18
C ARG A 44 -33.31 -19.16 6.98
N GLY A 45 -33.87 -19.34 5.78
CA GLY A 45 -33.07 -19.46 4.55
C GLY A 45 -32.23 -18.21 4.26
N ASN A 46 -32.84 -17.03 4.35
CA ASN A 46 -32.16 -15.76 4.08
C ASN A 46 -31.09 -15.44 5.14
N LEU A 47 -31.35 -15.78 6.41
CA LEU A 47 -30.37 -15.64 7.49
C LEU A 47 -29.15 -16.52 7.24
N HIS A 48 -29.36 -17.81 6.96
CA HIS A 48 -28.27 -18.74 6.65
C HIS A 48 -27.49 -18.34 5.40
N GLN A 49 -28.18 -17.86 4.36
CA GLN A 49 -27.52 -17.37 3.16
C GLN A 49 -26.63 -16.17 3.47
N MET A 50 -27.12 -15.20 4.24
CA MET A 50 -26.33 -14.03 4.64
C MET A 50 -25.14 -14.38 5.53
N GLU A 51 -25.32 -15.28 6.51
CA GLU A 51 -24.21 -15.80 7.33
C GLU A 51 -23.16 -16.50 6.47
N HIS A 52 -23.59 -17.30 5.50
CA HIS A 52 -22.70 -18.00 4.57
C HIS A 52 -21.92 -17.00 3.69
N HIS A 53 -22.59 -16.01 3.11
CA HIS A 53 -21.92 -14.96 2.33
C HIS A 53 -20.94 -14.17 3.20
N LYS A 54 -21.34 -13.77 4.41
CA LYS A 54 -20.47 -13.06 5.36
C LYS A 54 -19.23 -13.88 5.70
N ARG A 55 -19.38 -15.19 5.91
CA ARG A 55 -18.27 -16.10 6.15
C ARG A 55 -17.33 -16.21 4.95
N ILE A 56 -17.85 -16.39 3.75
CA ILE A 56 -17.03 -16.46 2.52
C ILE A 56 -16.24 -15.17 2.33
N VAL A 57 -16.90 -14.01 2.48
CA VAL A 57 -16.23 -12.71 2.35
C VAL A 57 -15.15 -12.57 3.42
N ALA A 58 -15.46 -12.89 4.68
CA ALA A 58 -14.48 -12.83 5.76
C ALA A 58 -13.28 -13.76 5.53
N GLU A 59 -13.49 -14.98 5.06
CA GLU A 59 -12.42 -15.92 4.72
C GLU A 59 -11.58 -15.44 3.53
N LYS A 60 -12.19 -14.80 2.54
CA LYS A 60 -11.48 -14.17 1.42
C LYS A 60 -10.63 -13.00 1.89
N MET A 61 -11.18 -12.10 2.72
CA MET A 61 -10.45 -10.97 3.29
C MET A 61 -9.27 -11.44 4.16
N LYS A 62 -9.46 -12.47 4.98
CA LYS A 62 -8.38 -13.09 5.77
C LYS A 62 -7.27 -13.63 4.89
N ARG A 63 -7.59 -14.36 3.81
CA ARG A 63 -6.59 -14.88 2.88
C ARG A 63 -5.79 -13.77 2.20
N ILE A 64 -6.47 -12.71 1.75
CA ILE A 64 -5.80 -11.55 1.15
C ILE A 64 -4.89 -10.87 2.17
N ARG A 65 -5.35 -10.70 3.41
CA ARG A 65 -4.55 -10.09 4.48
C ARG A 65 -3.29 -10.89 4.78
N LEU A 66 -3.39 -12.21 4.93
CA LEU A 66 -2.22 -13.07 5.14
C LEU A 66 -1.23 -12.99 3.98
N ALA A 67 -1.72 -13.04 2.74
CA ALA A 67 -0.88 -12.85 1.55
C ALA A 67 -0.20 -11.46 1.54
N SER A 68 -0.92 -10.40 1.92
CA SER A 68 -0.34 -9.06 2.06
C SER A 68 0.72 -8.99 3.16
N GLU A 69 0.51 -9.66 4.30
CA GLU A 69 1.48 -9.70 5.41
C GLU A 69 2.76 -10.43 5.01
N ASP A 70 2.65 -11.52 4.25
CA ASP A 70 3.82 -12.25 3.73
C ASP A 70 4.56 -11.43 2.67
N LEU A 71 3.84 -10.76 1.77
CA LEU A 71 4.43 -9.81 0.82
C LEU A 71 5.11 -8.64 1.54
N ALA A 72 4.53 -8.13 2.62
CA ALA A 72 5.11 -7.04 3.40
C ALA A 72 6.47 -7.44 4.01
N LYS A 73 6.56 -8.65 4.59
CA LYS A 73 7.82 -9.18 5.13
C LYS A 73 8.88 -9.32 4.05
N ASN A 74 8.50 -9.84 2.87
CA ASN A 74 9.41 -9.99 1.75
C ASN A 74 9.90 -8.64 1.23
N LEU A 75 9.02 -7.63 1.15
CA LEU A 75 9.37 -6.27 0.75
C LEU A 75 10.27 -5.59 1.77
N SER A 76 10.00 -5.75 3.07
CA SER A 76 10.83 -5.15 4.12
C SER A 76 12.22 -5.77 4.26
N ALA A 77 12.43 -6.97 3.74
CA ALA A 77 13.75 -7.58 3.63
C ALA A 77 14.55 -7.03 2.43
N GLN A 78 13.92 -6.31 1.50
CA GLN A 78 14.62 -5.75 0.34
C GLN A 78 15.20 -4.37 0.66
N GLU A 79 16.45 -4.20 0.27
CA GLU A 79 17.11 -2.89 0.24
C GLU A 79 17.29 -2.49 -1.23
N LEU A 80 16.68 -1.36 -1.63
CA LEU A 80 16.76 -0.83 -2.97
C LEU A 80 17.93 0.15 -3.03
N GLU A 81 18.93 -0.14 -3.86
CA GLU A 81 20.06 0.76 -4.08
C GLU A 81 19.86 1.48 -5.42
N PHE A 82 19.86 2.81 -5.38
CA PHE A 82 19.84 3.65 -6.58
C PHE A 82 21.18 4.36 -6.71
N VAL A 83 21.80 4.24 -7.88
CA VAL A 83 23.05 4.92 -8.23
C VAL A 83 22.70 6.01 -9.22
N GLU A 84 22.78 7.26 -8.78
CA GLU A 84 22.51 8.43 -9.62
C GLU A 84 23.60 9.49 -9.49
N ARG A 85 23.75 10.33 -10.52
CA ARG A 85 24.71 11.44 -10.49
C ARG A 85 24.29 12.47 -9.45
N ALA A 86 25.19 12.75 -8.51
CA ALA A 86 25.02 13.80 -7.52
C ALA A 86 25.95 14.99 -7.83
N GLY A 87 25.46 16.20 -7.55
CA GLY A 87 26.30 17.38 -7.50
C GLY A 87 27.17 17.40 -6.25
N GLU A 88 28.15 18.29 -6.23
CA GLU A 88 29.13 18.45 -5.13
C GLU A 88 28.46 18.77 -3.78
N SER A 89 27.23 19.30 -3.81
CA SER A 89 26.39 19.62 -2.64
C SER A 89 25.56 18.44 -2.12
N GLY A 90 25.68 17.23 -2.69
CA GLY A 90 24.85 16.08 -2.33
C GLY A 90 23.41 16.13 -2.85
N THR A 91 23.12 17.08 -3.76
CA THR A 91 21.84 17.14 -4.47
C THR A 91 21.93 16.31 -5.75
N LEU A 92 20.98 15.41 -5.97
CA LEU A 92 20.89 14.57 -7.15
C LEU A 92 20.43 15.38 -8.36
N TYR A 93 21.01 15.10 -9.53
CA TYR A 93 20.57 15.70 -10.80
C TYR A 93 19.25 15.08 -11.29
N GLY A 94 19.03 13.79 -11.03
CA GLY A 94 17.76 13.12 -11.21
C GLY A 94 17.04 12.97 -9.87
N ALA A 95 15.71 13.07 -9.89
CA ALA A 95 14.92 12.82 -8.69
C ALA A 95 14.47 11.36 -8.71
N VAL A 96 14.73 10.61 -7.64
CA VAL A 96 14.18 9.26 -7.51
C VAL A 96 12.70 9.39 -7.19
N THR A 97 11.86 8.95 -8.14
CA THR A 97 10.40 9.03 -8.01
C THR A 97 9.79 7.69 -7.63
N SER A 98 8.50 7.69 -7.30
CA SER A 98 7.75 6.45 -7.07
C SER A 98 7.70 5.53 -8.30
N ILE A 99 7.94 6.06 -9.51
CA ILE A 99 8.02 5.27 -10.75
C ILE A 99 9.30 4.44 -10.77
N ASP A 100 10.42 5.02 -10.36
CA ASP A 100 11.73 4.37 -10.36
C ASP A 100 11.78 3.29 -9.27
N ILE A 101 11.21 3.59 -8.10
CA ILE A 101 11.01 2.61 -7.01
C ILE A 101 10.13 1.44 -7.48
N ALA A 102 9.00 1.72 -8.14
CA ALA A 102 8.13 0.67 -8.66
C ALA A 102 8.82 -0.20 -9.72
N ARG A 103 9.67 0.40 -10.57
CA ARG A 103 10.43 -0.31 -11.60
C ARG A 103 11.48 -1.24 -10.99
N GLU A 104 12.23 -0.76 -10.00
CA GLU A 104 13.25 -1.56 -9.31
C GLU A 104 12.62 -2.73 -8.54
N LEU A 105 11.46 -2.48 -7.91
CA LEU A 105 10.68 -3.54 -7.26
C LEU A 105 10.18 -4.58 -8.28
N ALA A 106 9.71 -4.14 -9.45
CA ALA A 106 9.28 -5.04 -10.52
C ALA A 106 10.44 -5.88 -11.07
N ALA A 107 11.63 -5.32 -11.19
CA ALA A 107 12.84 -6.06 -11.58
C ALA A 107 13.20 -7.17 -10.58
N ARG A 108 12.86 -6.99 -9.30
CA ARG A 108 13.02 -7.99 -8.23
C ARG A 108 11.83 -8.96 -8.10
N GLY A 109 10.85 -8.86 -8.99
CA GLY A 109 9.67 -9.74 -9.03
C GLY A 109 8.49 -9.29 -8.18
N PHE A 110 8.50 -8.06 -7.65
CA PHE A 110 7.39 -7.49 -6.89
C PHE A 110 6.62 -6.48 -7.75
N GLU A 111 5.43 -6.86 -8.24
CA GLU A 111 4.55 -5.94 -8.96
C GLU A 111 3.82 -5.00 -7.99
N VAL A 112 4.41 -3.83 -7.75
CA VAL A 112 3.81 -2.76 -6.94
C VAL A 112 3.41 -1.59 -7.83
N GLU A 113 2.15 -1.17 -7.74
CA GLU A 113 1.65 0.00 -8.46
C GLU A 113 2.10 1.30 -7.78
N ARG A 114 2.54 2.30 -8.58
CA ARG A 114 3.02 3.61 -8.08
C ARG A 114 2.10 4.32 -7.07
N ARG A 115 0.78 4.08 -7.15
CA ARG A 115 -0.23 4.70 -6.25
C ARG A 115 -0.18 4.15 -4.82
N LYS A 116 0.39 2.96 -4.66
CA LYS A 116 0.54 2.29 -3.37
C LYS A 116 1.79 2.75 -2.62
N ILE A 117 2.71 3.43 -3.30
CA ILE A 117 3.96 3.92 -2.71
C ILE A 117 3.69 5.30 -2.12
N SER A 118 3.81 5.43 -0.81
CA SER A 118 3.68 6.69 -0.09
C SER A 118 5.01 7.43 -0.15
N LEU A 119 5.08 8.44 -1.01
CA LEU A 119 6.24 9.32 -1.15
C LEU A 119 5.75 10.77 -1.10
N ALA A 120 6.07 11.50 -0.04
CA ALA A 120 5.62 12.89 0.16
C ALA A 120 6.31 13.87 -0.80
N ALA A 121 7.58 13.64 -1.10
CA ALA A 121 8.35 14.40 -2.08
C ALA A 121 9.34 13.48 -2.80
N PRO A 122 9.64 13.71 -4.09
CA PRO A 122 10.71 13.01 -4.80
C PRO A 122 12.05 13.16 -4.06
N LEU A 123 12.83 12.07 -3.99
CA LEU A 123 14.13 12.09 -3.30
C LEU A 123 15.14 12.80 -4.21
N LYS A 124 15.70 13.91 -3.71
CA LYS A 124 16.70 14.73 -4.40
C LYS A 124 18.03 14.77 -3.67
N GLU A 125 18.15 14.06 -2.56
CA GLU A 125 19.34 14.05 -1.71
C GLU A 125 19.90 12.64 -1.66
N VAL A 126 21.22 12.52 -1.67
CA VAL A 126 21.89 11.26 -1.36
C VAL A 126 21.68 10.90 0.09
N GLY A 127 21.29 9.65 0.36
CA GLY A 127 21.01 9.21 1.71
C GLY A 127 20.19 7.92 1.75
N THR A 128 19.89 7.49 2.97
CA THR A 128 18.97 6.38 3.21
C THR A 128 17.61 6.95 3.59
N THR A 129 16.57 6.57 2.86
CA THR A 129 15.19 6.95 3.16
C THR A 129 14.33 5.71 3.24
N THR A 130 13.46 5.65 4.24
CA THR A 130 12.44 4.61 4.38
C THR A 130 11.17 5.04 3.66
N VAL A 131 10.69 4.20 2.75
CA VAL A 131 9.47 4.44 1.97
C VAL A 131 8.42 3.43 2.38
N GLU A 132 7.19 3.90 2.60
CA GLU A 132 6.06 3.06 2.96
C GLU A 132 5.26 2.64 1.72
N ILE A 133 4.90 1.36 1.65
CA ILE A 133 4.09 0.78 0.60
C ILE A 133 2.79 0.26 1.22
N HIS A 134 1.67 0.81 0.77
CA HIS A 134 0.34 0.42 1.19
C HIS A 134 -0.14 -0.82 0.40
N LEU A 135 -0.25 -1.94 1.11
CA LEU A 135 -0.78 -3.18 0.58
C LEU A 135 -2.29 -3.31 0.86
N PRO A 136 -3.00 -4.22 0.15
CA PRO A 136 -4.41 -4.47 0.40
C PRO A 136 -4.67 -4.86 1.86
N GLN A 137 -5.87 -4.55 2.35
CA GLN A 137 -6.32 -4.82 3.73
C GLN A 137 -5.60 -4.00 4.82
N GLY A 138 -5.06 -2.84 4.46
CA GLY A 138 -4.47 -1.89 5.42
C GLY A 138 -3.09 -2.32 5.95
N VAL A 139 -2.45 -3.28 5.29
CA VAL A 139 -1.08 -3.71 5.63
C VAL A 139 -0.10 -2.68 5.05
N VAL A 140 0.86 -2.22 5.85
CA VAL A 140 1.91 -1.29 5.41
C VAL A 140 3.24 -2.03 5.44
N ALA A 141 3.97 -1.99 4.33
CA ALA A 141 5.32 -2.50 4.22
C ALA A 141 6.31 -1.34 4.17
N THR A 142 7.42 -1.44 4.90
CA THR A 142 8.49 -0.44 4.86
C THR A 142 9.64 -0.96 4.02
N VAL A 143 10.14 -0.17 3.08
CA VAL A 143 11.29 -0.50 2.23
C VAL A 143 12.38 0.54 2.43
N LYS A 144 13.62 0.09 2.61
CA LYS A 144 14.77 0.97 2.68
C LYS A 144 15.27 1.27 1.27
N VAL A 145 15.33 2.56 0.96
CA VAL A 145 15.88 3.08 -0.29
C VAL A 145 17.20 3.77 0.04
N VAL A 146 18.30 3.24 -0.50
CA VAL A 146 19.64 3.80 -0.35
C VAL A 146 20.01 4.45 -1.67
N VAL A 147 20.15 5.77 -1.67
CA VAL A 147 20.62 6.50 -2.85
C VAL A 147 22.10 6.80 -2.69
N ARG A 148 22.91 6.30 -3.62
CA ARG A 148 24.35 6.53 -3.69
C ARG A 148 24.66 7.45 -4.87
N ALA A 149 25.62 8.36 -4.66
CA ALA A 149 26.17 9.15 -5.74
C ALA A 149 27.02 8.24 -6.64
N GLU A 150 26.73 8.22 -7.93
CA GLU A 150 27.71 7.81 -8.93
C GLU A 150 28.81 8.87 -8.91
N ALA A 151 29.93 8.56 -8.25
CA ALA A 151 31.12 9.37 -8.36
C ALA A 151 31.50 9.35 -9.84
N VAL A 152 31.31 10.49 -10.52
CA VAL A 152 32.15 10.81 -11.66
C VAL A 152 33.57 10.60 -11.15
N ALA A 153 34.27 9.63 -11.73
CA ALA A 153 35.67 9.42 -11.48
C ALA A 153 36.33 10.79 -11.47
N ALA A 154 36.80 11.20 -10.30
CA ALA A 154 37.87 12.15 -10.23
C ALA A 154 38.97 11.56 -11.12
N GLU A 155 39.15 12.12 -12.31
CA GLU A 155 40.47 12.17 -12.92
C GLU A 155 41.36 12.84 -11.86
N ALA A 156 41.98 11.98 -11.05
CA ALA A 156 43.12 12.37 -10.27
C ALA A 156 44.10 13.00 -11.26
N PRO A 157 44.54 14.25 -11.03
CA PRO A 157 45.50 14.91 -11.89
C PRO A 157 46.72 14.00 -11.99
N ALA A 158 47.14 13.75 -13.22
CA ALA A 158 48.41 13.10 -13.52
C ALA A 158 49.51 13.78 -12.71
N GLU A 159 50.10 12.98 -11.86
CA GLU A 159 51.41 13.13 -11.23
C GLU A 159 52.38 13.75 -12.23
N VAL A 160 52.72 15.03 -12.04
CA VAL A 160 53.85 15.67 -12.71
C VAL A 160 54.87 16.10 -11.67
N ALA A 161 55.98 15.39 -11.70
CA ALA A 161 57.34 15.84 -11.46
C ALA A 161 57.81 16.18 -10.03
N ALA A 162 58.61 15.21 -9.54
CA ALA A 162 59.98 15.39 -9.04
C ALA A 162 60.17 15.71 -7.54
N PRO A 163 60.60 14.72 -6.74
CA PRO A 163 61.47 15.00 -5.61
C PRO A 163 62.90 15.22 -6.13
N ALA A 164 63.48 16.38 -5.82
CA ALA A 164 64.91 16.63 -5.92
C ALA A 164 65.37 17.28 -4.60
N GLU A 165 65.59 16.46 -3.58
CA GLU A 165 66.81 16.57 -2.77
C GLU A 165 67.88 15.79 -3.57
N VAL A 166 69.14 16.21 -3.72
CA VAL A 166 70.10 16.51 -2.66
C VAL A 166 71.26 17.37 -3.22
N ALA A 167 71.85 18.15 -2.33
CA ALA A 167 73.10 18.87 -2.49
C ALA A 167 74.28 18.02 -2.99
N ALA A 168 75.10 18.60 -3.86
CA ALA A 168 76.54 18.35 -3.97
C ALA A 168 77.24 19.60 -4.56
N GLU A 169 78.31 19.99 -3.86
CA GLU A 169 79.29 21.07 -4.09
C GLU A 169 78.94 22.49 -3.65
#